data_AF-A0A1Q6WG72-F1
#
_entry.id   AF-A0A1Q6WG72-F1
#
_cell.length_a   1.000
_cell.length_b   1.000
_cell.length_c   1.000
_cell.angle_alpha   90.00
_cell.angle_beta   90.00
_cell.angle_gamma   90.00
#
_symmetry.space_group_name_H-M   'P 1'
#
loop_
_entity.id
_entity.type
_entity.pdbx_description
1 polymer ?
#
loop_
_entity_poly.entity_id
_entity_poly.type
_entity_poly.pdbx_seq_one_letter_code
_entity_poly.pdbx_strand_id
1 'polypeptide(L)'
;MTARDNDAAIQVIEKQIHCTCGCNLDVYTCRTTDFTCTVSPAMHREVLALAVQGKTGPEIIDAFVREHGVAILMAPPKRGFNLAGYFVPSLLILVAGAVLALVLRRWSRVAGAVVAPETPVPGVAASPEELERLRRELDRLSL
;
A
#
# COMPACT_ATOMS: atom_id res chain seq x y z
N MET A 1 -26.18 -17.46 -20.24
CA MET A 1 -26.56 -16.77 -19.00
C MET A 1 -27.50 -17.64 -18.19
N THR A 2 -26.94 -18.67 -17.56
CA THR A 2 -27.62 -19.35 -16.46
C THR A 2 -27.31 -18.62 -15.16
N ALA A 3 -28.05 -18.91 -14.08
CA ALA A 3 -27.73 -18.39 -12.75
C ALA A 3 -26.28 -18.71 -12.29
N ARG A 4 -25.63 -19.71 -12.92
CA ARG A 4 -24.23 -20.09 -12.63
C ARG A 4 -23.18 -19.18 -13.26
N ASP A 5 -23.52 -18.42 -14.31
CA ASP A 5 -22.55 -17.60 -15.05
C ASP A 5 -21.97 -16.48 -14.15
N ASN A 6 -22.70 -16.08 -13.10
CA ASN A 6 -22.26 -15.10 -12.10
C ASN A 6 -22.27 -15.66 -10.67
N ASP A 7 -22.16 -16.98 -10.50
CA ASP A 7 -22.03 -17.59 -9.18
C ASP A 7 -20.78 -17.05 -8.46
N ALA A 8 -20.93 -16.63 -7.19
CA ALA A 8 -19.84 -16.03 -6.43
C ALA A 8 -18.60 -16.93 -6.34
N ALA A 9 -18.76 -18.25 -6.30
CA ALA A 9 -17.65 -19.19 -6.30
C ALA A 9 -16.88 -19.18 -7.64
N ILE A 10 -17.60 -19.09 -8.76
CA ILE A 10 -16.98 -18.96 -10.09
C ILE A 10 -16.24 -17.63 -10.21
N GLN A 11 -16.83 -16.54 -9.75
CA GLN A 11 -16.17 -15.22 -9.78
C GLN A 11 -14.85 -15.22 -9.00
N VAL A 12 -14.80 -15.87 -7.83
CA VAL A 12 -13.57 -15.97 -7.01
C VAL A 12 -12.47 -16.74 -7.74
N ILE A 13 -12.81 -17.75 -8.54
CA ILE A 13 -11.86 -18.51 -9.35
C ILE A 13 -11.37 -17.64 -10.52
N GLU A 14 -12.30 -17.05 -11.27
CA GLU A 14 -11.98 -16.25 -12.45
C GLU A 14 -11.12 -15.02 -12.15
N LYS A 15 -11.33 -14.39 -10.99
CA LYS A 15 -10.51 -13.27 -10.51
C LYS A 15 -9.06 -13.63 -10.21
N GLN A 16 -8.74 -14.92 -10.17
CA GLN A 16 -7.36 -15.40 -9.99
C GLN A 16 -6.69 -15.76 -11.31
N ILE A 17 -7.44 -15.79 -12.43
CA ILE A 17 -6.97 -16.22 -13.74
C ILE A 17 -6.82 -14.99 -14.64
N HIS A 18 -5.60 -14.78 -15.15
CA HIS A 18 -5.24 -13.75 -16.11
C HIS A 18 -5.84 -14.05 -17.48
N CYS A 19 -6.59 -13.10 -18.04
CA CYS A 19 -7.10 -13.25 -19.40
C CYS A 19 -5.96 -13.06 -20.42
N THR A 20 -5.82 -14.01 -21.32
CA THR A 20 -4.72 -14.06 -22.30
C THR A 20 -4.93 -13.18 -23.54
N CYS A 21 -5.98 -12.34 -23.59
CA CYS A 21 -6.21 -11.42 -24.71
C CYS A 21 -5.28 -10.19 -24.74
N GLY A 22 -4.48 -9.99 -23.69
CA GLY A 22 -3.50 -8.89 -23.61
C GLY A 22 -4.00 -7.61 -22.91
N CYS A 23 -5.22 -7.60 -22.37
CA CYS A 23 -5.76 -6.46 -21.63
C CYS A 23 -5.25 -6.34 -20.17
N ASN A 24 -4.47 -7.31 -19.68
CA ASN A 24 -3.97 -7.42 -18.30
C ASN A 24 -5.07 -7.52 -17.22
N LEU A 25 -6.32 -7.83 -17.60
CA LEU A 25 -7.41 -8.05 -16.67
C LEU A 25 -7.57 -9.55 -16.35
N ASP A 26 -8.23 -9.85 -15.23
CA ASP A 26 -8.68 -11.21 -14.92
C ASP A 26 -9.86 -11.62 -15.80
N VAL A 27 -10.14 -12.93 -15.86
CA VAL A 27 -11.21 -13.49 -16.70
C VAL A 27 -12.57 -12.85 -16.38
N TYR A 28 -12.90 -12.65 -15.10
CA TYR A 28 -14.18 -12.08 -14.69
C TYR A 28 -14.29 -10.60 -15.06
N THR A 29 -13.27 -9.82 -14.71
CA THR A 29 -13.26 -8.38 -15.02
C THR A 29 -13.30 -8.18 -16.53
N CYS A 30 -12.44 -8.86 -17.28
CA CYS A 30 -12.40 -8.75 -18.74
C CYS A 30 -13.76 -9.05 -19.38
N ARG A 31 -14.43 -10.16 -19.05
CA ARG A 31 -15.71 -10.53 -19.67
C ARG A 31 -16.88 -9.61 -19.28
N THR A 32 -16.73 -8.83 -18.20
CA THR A 32 -17.76 -7.92 -17.69
C THR A 32 -17.50 -6.46 -18.06
N THR A 33 -16.29 -6.12 -18.52
CA THR A 33 -15.92 -4.76 -18.92
C THR A 33 -15.59 -4.61 -20.40
N ASP A 34 -15.10 -5.67 -21.06
CA ASP A 34 -14.77 -5.69 -22.49
C ASP A 34 -15.65 -6.68 -23.24
N PHE A 35 -16.72 -6.15 -23.84
CA PHE A 35 -17.68 -6.93 -24.61
C PHE A 35 -17.19 -7.31 -26.02
N THR A 36 -16.03 -6.82 -26.43
CA THR A 36 -15.40 -7.17 -27.72
C THR A 36 -14.45 -8.36 -27.59
N CYS A 37 -14.01 -8.67 -26.37
CA CYS A 37 -13.12 -9.79 -26.10
C CYS A 37 -13.82 -11.14 -26.31
N THR A 38 -13.23 -12.00 -27.14
CA THR A 38 -13.72 -13.38 -27.36
C THR A 38 -13.00 -14.41 -26.49
N VAL A 39 -11.85 -14.04 -25.89
CA VAL A 39 -11.00 -14.92 -25.09
C VAL A 39 -11.56 -15.12 -23.68
N SER A 40 -11.88 -14.04 -22.96
CA SER A 40 -12.40 -14.15 -21.59
C SER A 40 -13.72 -14.93 -21.50
N PRO A 41 -14.69 -14.80 -22.43
CA PRO A 41 -15.87 -15.65 -22.42
C PRO A 41 -15.55 -17.12 -22.73
N ALA A 42 -14.50 -17.40 -23.50
CA ALA A 42 -14.06 -18.77 -23.77
C ALA A 42 -13.45 -19.42 -22.52
N MET A 43 -12.55 -18.71 -21.84
CA MET A 43 -11.97 -19.17 -20.57
C MET A 43 -13.04 -19.34 -19.48
N HIS A 44 -14.04 -18.45 -19.42
CA HIS A 44 -15.21 -18.62 -18.53
C HIS A 44 -15.94 -19.94 -18.78
N ARG A 45 -16.18 -20.29 -20.05
CA ARG A 45 -16.84 -21.56 -20.40
C ARG A 45 -16.01 -22.77 -19.97
N GLU A 46 -14.70 -22.67 -20.03
CA GLU A 46 -13.80 -23.72 -19.55
C GLU A 46 -13.85 -23.87 -18.02
N VAL A 47 -13.81 -22.76 -17.28
CA VAL A 47 -14.02 -22.75 -15.82
C VAL A 47 -15.35 -23.43 -15.46
N LEU A 48 -16.44 -23.07 -16.16
CA LEU A 48 -17.75 -23.69 -15.96
C LEU A 48 -17.74 -25.19 -16.29
N ALA A 49 -17.08 -25.60 -17.37
CA ALA A 49 -16.99 -27.00 -17.77
C ALA A 49 -16.28 -27.84 -16.69
N LEU A 50 -15.18 -27.32 -16.12
CA LEU A 50 -14.46 -27.97 -15.04
C LEU A 50 -15.28 -28.01 -13.73
N ALA A 51 -16.02 -26.94 -13.43
CA ALA A 51 -16.92 -26.90 -12.27
C ALA A 51 -18.07 -27.92 -12.40
N VAL A 52 -18.64 -28.09 -13.60
CA VAL A 52 -19.67 -29.11 -13.87
C VAL A 52 -19.13 -30.53 -13.70
N GLN A 53 -17.84 -30.75 -13.95
CA GLN A 53 -17.15 -32.02 -13.66
C GLN A 53 -16.91 -32.26 -12.16
N GLY A 54 -17.32 -31.33 -11.28
CA GLY A 54 -17.15 -31.45 -9.84
C GLY A 54 -15.77 -31.05 -9.33
N LYS A 55 -14.94 -30.40 -10.15
CA LYS A 55 -13.64 -29.89 -9.69
C LYS A 55 -13.82 -28.74 -8.71
N THR A 56 -12.99 -28.74 -7.68
CA THR A 56 -12.87 -27.64 -6.72
C THR A 56 -12.15 -26.43 -7.33
N GLY A 57 -12.32 -25.25 -6.73
CA GLY A 57 -11.65 -24.03 -7.20
C GLY A 57 -10.13 -24.17 -7.37
N PRO A 58 -9.38 -24.73 -6.39
CA PRO A 58 -7.96 -25.00 -6.56
C PRO A 58 -7.63 -25.94 -7.72
N GLU A 59 -8.42 -27.02 -7.92
CA GLU A 59 -8.19 -27.96 -9.02
C GLU A 59 -8.46 -27.33 -10.40
N ILE A 60 -9.42 -26.40 -10.48
CA ILE A 60 -9.69 -25.60 -11.67
C ILE A 60 -8.50 -24.69 -11.96
N ILE A 61 -8.04 -23.92 -10.97
CA ILE A 61 -6.89 -23.03 -11.10
C ILE A 61 -5.64 -23.83 -11.52
N ASP A 62 -5.39 -24.97 -10.89
CA ASP A 62 -4.27 -25.85 -11.24
C ASP A 62 -4.39 -26.41 -12.66
N ALA A 63 -5.61 -26.59 -13.20
CA ALA A 63 -5.80 -26.97 -14.60
C ALA A 63 -5.30 -25.87 -15.55
N PHE A 64 -5.69 -24.62 -15.31
CA PHE A 64 -5.18 -23.48 -16.08
C PHE A 64 -3.67 -23.31 -15.94
N VAL A 65 -3.11 -23.50 -14.74
CA VAL A 65 -1.65 -23.43 -14.52
C VAL A 65 -0.90 -24.53 -15.25
N ARG A 66 -1.46 -25.75 -15.33
CA ARG A 66 -0.83 -26.83 -16.10
C ARG A 66 -0.77 -26.51 -17.60
N GLU A 67 -1.79 -25.87 -18.13
CA GLU A 67 -1.88 -25.56 -19.56
C GLU A 67 -1.10 -24.30 -19.95
N HIS A 68 -1.19 -23.24 -19.16
CA HIS A 68 -0.65 -21.92 -19.50
C HIS A 68 0.59 -21.52 -18.68
N GLY A 69 0.97 -22.34 -17.70
CA GLY A 69 2.03 -22.02 -16.73
C GLY A 69 1.56 -21.06 -15.64
N VAL A 70 2.44 -20.78 -14.68
CA VAL A 70 2.11 -19.94 -13.50
C VAL A 70 1.81 -18.48 -13.82
N ALA A 71 2.19 -18.00 -15.01
CA ALA A 71 1.91 -16.64 -15.48
C ALA A 71 0.42 -16.41 -15.79
N ILE A 72 -0.38 -17.49 -15.86
CA ILE A 72 -1.83 -17.39 -15.96
C ILE A 72 -2.47 -16.89 -14.67
N LEU A 73 -1.74 -16.82 -13.56
CA LEU A 73 -2.30 -16.35 -12.30
C LEU A 73 -2.16 -14.83 -12.18
N MET A 74 -3.20 -14.18 -11.67
CA MET A 74 -3.17 -12.76 -11.30
C MET A 74 -2.11 -12.42 -10.26
N ALA A 75 -1.70 -13.41 -9.47
CA ALA A 75 -0.64 -13.27 -8.49
C ALA A 75 0.23 -14.53 -8.46
N PRO A 76 1.56 -14.40 -8.30
CA PRO A 76 2.45 -15.55 -8.19
C PRO A 76 2.04 -16.51 -7.04
N PRO A 77 2.22 -17.83 -7.15
CA PRO A 77 1.93 -18.74 -6.05
C PRO A 77 2.75 -18.39 -4.80
N LYS A 78 2.14 -18.34 -3.61
CA LYS A 78 2.80 -18.02 -2.32
C LYS A 78 3.72 -19.14 -1.81
N ARG A 79 4.74 -19.50 -2.57
CA ARG A 79 5.73 -20.54 -2.23
C ARG A 79 7.08 -20.24 -2.88
N GLY A 80 8.15 -20.73 -2.26
CA GLY A 80 9.52 -20.54 -2.75
C GLY A 80 9.89 -19.06 -2.86
N PHE A 81 10.58 -18.69 -3.94
CA PHE A 81 11.07 -17.31 -4.15
C PHE A 81 9.95 -16.27 -4.27
N ASN A 82 8.74 -16.67 -4.69
CA ASN A 82 7.61 -15.75 -4.81
C ASN A 82 7.23 -15.09 -3.48
N LEU A 83 7.53 -15.71 -2.33
CA LEU A 83 7.31 -15.13 -1.01
C LEU A 83 8.03 -13.79 -0.82
N ALA A 84 9.17 -13.59 -1.49
CA ALA A 84 9.88 -12.32 -1.47
C ALA A 84 8.98 -11.15 -1.93
N GLY A 85 8.19 -11.34 -2.98
CA GLY A 85 7.26 -10.32 -3.48
C GLY A 85 6.18 -9.91 -2.47
N TYR A 86 5.83 -10.79 -1.53
CA TYR A 86 4.81 -10.53 -0.50
C TYR A 86 5.37 -9.87 0.76
N PHE A 87 6.62 -10.16 1.12
CA PHE A 87 7.19 -9.73 2.41
C PHE A 87 8.25 -8.64 2.29
N VAL A 88 9.03 -8.63 1.21
CA VAL A 88 10.14 -7.67 1.04
C VAL A 88 9.68 -6.22 1.07
N PRO A 89 8.58 -5.79 0.39
CA PRO A 89 8.14 -4.40 0.46
C PRO A 89 7.85 -3.94 1.89
N SER A 90 7.09 -4.72 2.66
CA SER A 90 6.78 -4.43 4.05
C SER A 90 8.03 -4.42 4.93
N LEU A 91 8.94 -5.38 4.74
CA LEU A 91 10.21 -5.45 5.47
C LEU A 91 11.08 -4.22 5.22
N LEU A 92 11.19 -3.77 3.96
CA LEU A 92 11.96 -2.58 3.61
C LEU A 92 11.40 -1.33 4.26
N ILE A 93 10.07 -1.16 4.27
CA ILE A 93 9.41 -0.02 4.93
C ILE A 93 9.71 -0.02 6.43
N LEU A 94 9.60 -1.18 7.09
CA LEU A 94 9.90 -1.31 8.53
C LEU A 94 11.36 -1.00 8.84
N VAL A 95 12.29 -1.54 8.06
CA VAL A 95 13.73 -1.29 8.22
C VAL A 95 14.04 0.19 8.01
N ALA A 96 13.52 0.81 6.94
CA ALA A 96 13.72 2.23 6.67
C ALA A 96 13.16 3.11 7.80
N GLY A 97 11.96 2.80 8.29
CA GLY A 97 11.35 3.51 9.42
C GLY A 97 12.15 3.38 10.71
N ALA A 98 12.67 2.18 11.00
CA ALA A 98 13.52 1.94 12.16
C ALA A 98 14.83 2.72 12.08
N VAL A 99 15.51 2.69 10.92
CA VAL A 99 16.74 3.46 10.68
C VAL A 99 16.48 4.95 10.86
N LEU A 100 15.41 5.48 10.25
CA LEU A 100 15.02 6.88 10.40
C LEU A 100 14.79 7.26 11.86
N ALA A 101 14.03 6.44 12.61
CA ALA A 101 13.76 6.69 14.02
C ALA A 101 15.04 6.69 14.88
N LEU A 102 16.00 5.80 14.57
CA LEU A 102 17.29 5.77 15.26
C LEU A 102 18.14 7.02 14.96
N VAL A 103 18.18 7.46 13.70
CA VAL A 103 18.88 8.69 13.30
C VAL A 103 18.29 9.90 14.01
N LEU A 104 16.96 10.06 14.01
CA LEU A 104 16.27 11.15 14.67
C LEU A 104 16.50 11.15 16.20
N ARG A 105 16.46 9.97 16.84
CA ARG A 105 16.75 9.83 18.27
C ARG A 105 18.19 10.20 18.62
N ARG A 106 19.16 9.89 17.74
CA ARG A 106 20.56 10.26 17.95
C ARG A 106 20.72 11.77 17.86
N TRP A 107 20.11 12.41 16.87
CA TRP A 107 20.18 13.86 16.70
C TRP A 107 19.53 14.61 17.87
N SER A 108 18.37 14.16 18.35
CA SER A 108 17.72 14.82 19.50
C SER A 108 18.51 14.69 20.80
N ARG A 109 19.18 13.56 21.04
CA ARG A 109 20.06 13.38 22.21
C ARG A 109 21.32 14.25 22.14
N VAL A 110 21.89 14.42 20.95
CA VAL A 110 23.04 15.31 20.76
C VAL A 110 22.62 16.77 20.95
N ALA A 111 21.45 17.19 20.43
CA ALA A 111 20.93 18.54 20.65
C ALA A 111 20.59 18.82 22.13
N GLY A 112 20.04 17.83 22.85
CA GLY A 112 19.76 17.96 24.29
C GLY A 112 21.01 18.04 25.17
N ALA A 113 22.15 17.51 24.72
CA ALA A 113 23.43 17.66 25.41
C ALA A 113 24.08 19.06 25.22
N VAL A 114 23.55 19.88 24.30
CA VAL A 114 24.00 21.26 24.02
C VAL A 114 23.10 22.30 24.71
N VAL A 115 22.15 21.88 25.56
CA VAL A 115 21.59 22.79 26.56
C VAL A 115 22.71 23.09 27.55
N ALA A 116 23.49 24.13 27.24
CA ALA A 116 24.42 24.74 28.16
C ALA A 116 23.72 24.97 29.50
N PRO A 117 24.42 24.83 30.64
CA PRO A 117 23.85 25.25 31.90
C PRO A 117 23.35 26.68 31.70
N GLU A 118 22.13 26.96 32.15
CA GLU A 118 21.59 28.31 32.18
C GLU A 118 22.59 29.19 32.95
N THR A 119 23.53 29.82 32.23
CA THR A 119 24.25 30.96 32.77
C THR A 119 23.16 31.95 33.09
N PRO A 120 22.97 32.36 34.35
CA PRO A 120 21.99 33.36 34.68
C PRO A 120 22.32 34.58 33.82
N VAL A 121 21.45 34.88 32.85
CA VAL A 121 21.49 36.19 32.21
C VAL A 121 21.24 37.15 33.36
N PRO A 122 22.18 38.05 33.70
CA PRO A 122 21.90 39.07 34.70
C PRO A 122 20.64 39.76 34.22
N GLY A 123 19.54 39.63 34.97
CA GLY A 123 18.33 40.35 34.64
C GLY A 123 18.71 41.82 34.57
N VAL A 124 18.62 42.42 33.39
CA VAL A 124 18.68 43.87 33.27
C VAL A 124 17.41 44.36 33.95
N ALA A 125 17.51 44.62 35.25
CA ALA A 125 16.45 45.26 36.00
C ALA A 125 16.40 46.70 35.52
N ALA A 126 15.52 46.98 34.56
CA ALA A 126 15.23 48.33 34.14
C ALA A 126 14.72 49.10 35.36
N SER A 127 15.25 50.32 35.56
CA SER A 127 14.76 51.16 36.64
C SER A 127 13.28 51.53 36.38
N PRO A 128 12.49 51.85 37.41
CA PRO A 128 11.10 52.29 37.22
C PRO A 128 11.00 53.44 36.20
N GLU A 129 11.99 54.32 36.19
CA GLU A 129 12.08 55.47 35.28
C GLU A 129 12.29 55.06 33.81
N GLU A 130 13.10 54.03 33.56
CA GLU A 130 13.32 53.47 32.23
C GLU A 130 12.07 52.79 31.69
N LEU A 131 11.35 52.06 32.55
CA LEU A 131 10.07 51.45 32.20
C LEU A 131 9.01 52.51 31.86
N GLU A 132 8.94 53.60 32.63
CA GLU A 132 8.03 54.72 32.36
C GLU A 132 8.37 55.40 31.02
N ARG A 133 9.66 55.56 30.71
CA ARG A 133 10.11 56.15 29.45
C ARG A 133 9.72 55.29 28.25
N LEU A 134 9.96 53.98 28.31
CA LEU A 134 9.58 53.04 27.26
C LEU A 134 8.07 53.03 27.05
N ARG A 135 7.28 53.10 28.13
CA ARG A 135 5.81 53.11 28.05
C ARG A 135 5.29 54.36 27.33
N ARG A 136 5.86 55.53 27.64
CA ARG A 136 5.56 56.79 26.94
C ARG A 136 5.94 56.75 25.46
N GLU A 137 7.06 56.13 25.11
CA GLU A 137 7.46 55.94 23.71
C GLU A 137 6.49 55.01 22.98
N LEU A 138 6.01 53.94 23.63
CA LEU A 138 5.03 53.03 23.07
C LEU A 138 3.68 53.71 22.80
N ASP A 139 3.21 54.54 23.74
CA ASP A 139 1.95 55.29 23.61
C ASP A 139 2.04 56.39 22.53
N ARG A 140 3.23 56.95 22.32
CA ARG A 140 3.48 57.91 21.22
C ARG A 140 3.44 57.25 19.85
N LEU A 141 3.87 55.99 19.75
CA LEU A 141 3.93 55.24 18.49
C LEU A 141 2.61 54.57 18.12
N SER A 142 1.65 54.51 19.06
CA SER A 142 0.33 53.90 18.87
C SER A 142 -0.79 54.90 18.53
N LEU A 143 -0.44 56.17 18.29
CA LEU A 143 -1.28 57.23 17.70
C LEU A 143 -0.87 57.53 16.26
#